data_AF-A0A9D4T190-F1
#
_entry.id   AF-A0A9D4T190-F1
#
_cell.length_a   1.000
_cell.length_b   1.000
_cell.length_c   1.000
_cell.angle_alpha   90.00
_cell.angle_beta   90.00
_cell.angle_gamma   90.00
#
_symmetry.space_group_name_H-M   'P 1'
#
loop_
_entity.id
_entity.type
_entity.pdbx_description
1 polymer ?
#
loop_
_entity_poly.entity_id
_entity_poly.type
_entity_poly.pdbx_seq_one_letter_code
_entity_poly.pdbx_strand_id
1 'polypeptide(L)'
;MNAQTSSSARSERTFGQVVIGPPGSGKSTYCKAMRELCTAIGRSVAVVNLDPANDVLPYEADVDIKGLVELSDAMDVYALGPNGALVYCMEYLEKNFDWLCQQLEKVRGCYLFIDCPGQVELYTHHASVRNVVSRLQKLGYRLSATHLVDSHYCSDPGKFISVLLTSLATMMHMELPHINVLSKVDLAEQYGKLHFGLDYYTDVMDLSFLADVLSEDPILKKYKKMNEALAGIIEDYSLVSFLPLNVQEKESMWSVLKACDKCNGYIFSQSEEQHMMNLAMGSDTQSQDAIARLRERLETSGTTCIVEDEEAMDDID
;
A
#
# COMPACT_ATOMS: atom_id res chain seq x y z
N MET A 1 -27.73 28.16 -8.83
CA MET A 1 -27.60 26.73 -8.45
C MET A 1 -26.16 26.47 -8.02
N ASN A 2 -25.58 27.34 -7.19
CA ASN A 2 -25.54 27.37 -5.71
C ASN A 2 -24.45 26.45 -5.14
N ALA A 3 -23.28 27.04 -4.89
CA ALA A 3 -22.16 26.47 -4.13
C ALA A 3 -22.53 26.09 -2.68
N GLN A 4 -23.70 26.49 -2.19
CA GLN A 4 -24.24 26.09 -0.88
C GLN A 4 -24.82 24.68 -0.87
N THR A 5 -25.34 24.18 -2.00
CA THR A 5 -25.80 22.78 -2.11
C THR A 5 -24.64 21.79 -2.15
N SER A 6 -23.48 22.17 -2.72
CA SER A 6 -22.30 21.31 -2.75
C SER A 6 -21.56 21.21 -1.41
N SER A 7 -21.63 22.23 -0.53
CA SER A 7 -21.02 22.14 0.80
C SER A 7 -21.81 21.25 1.77
N SER A 8 -23.15 21.22 1.65
CA SER A 8 -24.00 20.35 2.48
C SER A 8 -23.84 18.86 2.14
N ALA A 9 -23.70 18.51 0.85
CA ALA A 9 -23.45 17.13 0.42
C ALA A 9 -22.04 16.63 0.80
N ARG A 10 -21.07 17.55 0.98
CA ARG A 10 -19.70 17.24 1.43
C ARG A 10 -19.66 16.76 2.89
N SER A 11 -20.65 17.13 3.69
CA SER A 11 -20.78 16.77 5.11
C SER A 11 -21.35 15.35 5.35
N GLU A 12 -21.91 14.69 4.32
CA GLU A 12 -22.60 13.40 4.48
C GLU A 12 -21.75 12.19 4.08
N ARG A 13 -20.69 12.37 3.28
CA ARG A 13 -19.89 11.26 2.77
C ARG A 13 -18.53 11.21 3.43
N THR A 14 -18.28 10.10 4.13
CA THR A 14 -16.98 9.81 4.73
C THR A 14 -16.08 9.09 3.72
N PHE A 15 -14.88 9.61 3.55
CA PHE A 15 -13.84 9.03 2.68
C PHE A 15 -12.78 8.37 3.53
N GLY A 16 -12.04 7.41 2.97
CA GLY A 16 -10.94 6.81 3.70
C GLY A 16 -10.17 5.75 2.94
N GLN A 17 -9.18 5.20 3.64
CA GLN A 17 -8.29 4.16 3.18
C GLN A 17 -8.38 2.95 4.12
N VAL A 18 -8.61 1.78 3.55
CA VAL A 18 -8.48 0.49 4.25
C VAL A 18 -7.04 0.03 4.04
N VAL A 19 -6.23 0.16 5.08
CA VAL A 19 -4.79 -0.11 5.03
C VAL A 19 -4.57 -1.59 5.35
N ILE A 20 -4.14 -2.34 4.34
CA ILE A 20 -3.99 -3.80 4.40
C ILE A 20 -2.59 -4.21 3.93
N GLY A 21 -2.23 -5.46 4.18
CA GLY A 21 -0.96 -6.05 3.76
C GLY A 21 -0.31 -6.93 4.83
N PRO A 22 0.70 -7.72 4.44
CA PRO A 22 1.33 -8.71 5.30
C PRO A 22 1.94 -8.11 6.59
N PRO A 23 2.28 -8.95 7.58
CA PRO A 23 2.95 -8.50 8.79
C PRO A 23 4.29 -7.85 8.43
N GLY A 24 4.62 -6.77 9.13
CA GLY A 24 5.88 -6.05 8.90
C GLY A 24 5.90 -5.09 7.70
N SER A 25 4.88 -5.05 6.84
CA SER A 25 4.83 -4.12 5.70
C SER A 25 4.70 -2.63 6.07
N GLY A 26 4.52 -2.31 7.36
CA GLY A 26 4.52 -0.93 7.85
C GLY A 26 3.16 -0.24 7.87
N LYS A 27 2.04 -0.97 7.85
CA LYS A 27 0.66 -0.43 7.93
C LYS A 27 0.47 0.62 9.03
N SER A 28 0.76 0.28 10.28
CA SER A 28 0.59 1.21 11.41
C SER A 28 1.51 2.43 11.32
N THR A 29 2.73 2.25 10.80
CA THR A 29 3.68 3.35 10.55
C THR A 29 3.14 4.28 9.46
N TYR A 30 2.57 3.73 8.40
CA TYR A 30 1.91 4.47 7.33
C TYR A 30 0.72 5.27 7.85
N CYS A 31 -0.17 4.65 8.63
CA CYS A 31 -1.32 5.34 9.23
C CYS A 31 -0.91 6.55 10.09
N LYS A 32 0.14 6.38 10.91
CA LYS A 32 0.72 7.49 11.69
C LYS A 32 1.19 8.62 10.79
N ALA A 33 2.06 8.32 9.83
CA ALA A 33 2.68 9.33 8.98
C ALA A 33 1.65 10.02 8.08
N MET A 34 0.64 9.28 7.60
CA MET A 34 -0.48 9.84 6.84
C MET A 34 -1.34 10.79 7.70
N ARG A 35 -1.60 10.43 8.97
CA ARG A 35 -2.29 11.35 9.89
C ARG A 35 -1.51 12.66 10.05
N GLU A 36 -0.21 12.58 10.29
CA GLU A 36 0.65 13.75 10.45
C GLU A 36 0.65 14.61 9.18
N LEU A 37 0.80 13.98 8.01
CA LEU A 37 0.79 14.62 6.71
C LEU A 37 -0.54 15.34 6.43
N CYS A 38 -1.66 14.66 6.61
CA CYS A 38 -2.99 15.22 6.39
C CYS A 38 -3.31 16.34 7.39
N THR A 39 -2.91 16.19 8.65
CA THR A 39 -3.09 17.25 9.66
C THR A 39 -2.30 18.50 9.26
N ALA A 40 -1.09 18.35 8.72
CA ALA A 40 -0.25 19.46 8.26
C ALA A 40 -0.86 20.24 7.07
N ILE A 41 -1.70 19.63 6.23
CA ILE A 41 -2.47 20.33 5.18
C ILE A 41 -3.85 20.81 5.64
N GLY A 42 -4.16 20.69 6.93
CA GLY A 42 -5.43 21.12 7.50
C GLY A 42 -6.60 20.17 7.20
N ARG A 43 -6.34 18.93 6.80
CA ARG A 43 -7.37 17.90 6.63
C ARG A 43 -7.68 17.24 7.97
N SER A 44 -8.95 17.20 8.33
CA SER A 44 -9.40 16.45 9.52
C SER A 44 -9.37 14.95 9.23
N VAL A 45 -8.70 14.19 10.08
CA VAL A 45 -8.45 12.77 9.88
C VAL A 45 -8.69 11.98 11.17
N ALA A 46 -9.09 10.72 11.02
CA ALA A 46 -9.21 9.78 12.12
C ALA A 46 -8.57 8.43 11.75
N VAL A 47 -7.88 7.80 12.70
CA VAL A 47 -7.31 6.46 12.55
C VAL A 47 -8.12 5.48 13.37
N VAL A 48 -8.60 4.45 12.67
CA VAL A 48 -9.40 3.35 13.21
C VAL A 48 -8.51 2.12 13.25
N ASN A 49 -8.11 1.68 14.44
CA ASN A 49 -7.38 0.44 14.62
C ASN A 49 -8.36 -0.74 14.65
N LEU A 50 -8.25 -1.62 13.65
CA LEU A 50 -8.96 -2.90 13.60
C LEU A 50 -8.02 -4.09 13.84
N ASP A 51 -6.75 -3.88 14.22
CA ASP A 51 -5.84 -4.95 14.61
C ASP A 51 -5.90 -5.22 16.13
N PRO A 52 -6.55 -6.32 16.58
CA PRO A 52 -6.63 -6.66 18.00
C PRO A 52 -5.29 -7.22 18.54
N ALA A 53 -4.36 -7.60 17.66
CA ALA A 53 -3.06 -8.17 18.03
C ALA A 53 -1.98 -7.11 18.26
N ASN A 54 -2.28 -5.83 18.03
CA ASN A 54 -1.29 -4.76 18.10
C ASN A 54 -1.24 -4.16 19.52
N ASP A 55 -0.21 -4.50 20.28
CA ASP A 55 -0.08 -4.07 21.69
C ASP A 55 0.54 -2.68 21.85
N VAL A 56 1.38 -2.26 20.90
CA VAL A 56 2.08 -0.97 20.95
C VAL A 56 1.81 -0.22 19.66
N LEU A 57 0.73 0.55 19.66
CA LEU A 57 0.42 1.44 18.55
C LEU A 57 1.38 2.64 18.54
N PRO A 58 1.97 3.01 17.39
CA PRO A 58 2.86 4.17 17.30
C PRO A 58 2.10 5.52 17.26
N TYR A 59 0.77 5.47 17.42
CA TYR A 59 -0.19 6.57 17.35
C TYR A 59 -1.35 6.34 18.33
N GLU A 60 -2.11 7.39 18.66
CA GLU A 60 -3.35 7.29 19.44
C GLU A 60 -4.53 6.95 18.51
N ALA A 61 -5.16 5.79 18.64
CA ALA A 61 -6.30 5.43 17.80
C ALA A 61 -7.56 6.20 18.22
N ASP A 62 -8.30 6.76 17.26
CA ASP A 62 -9.59 7.43 17.54
C ASP A 62 -10.71 6.42 17.78
N VAL A 63 -10.58 5.25 17.15
CA VAL A 63 -11.43 4.08 17.35
C VAL A 63 -10.51 2.87 17.42
N ASP A 64 -10.67 2.03 18.45
CA ASP A 64 -9.85 0.84 18.65
C ASP A 64 -10.75 -0.39 18.89
N ILE A 65 -10.55 -1.43 18.09
CA ILE A 65 -11.25 -2.72 18.21
C ILE A 65 -11.07 -3.37 19.59
N LYS A 66 -10.01 -3.04 20.33
CA LYS A 66 -9.82 -3.51 21.71
C LYS A 66 -10.97 -3.09 22.64
N GLY A 67 -11.69 -1.99 22.31
CA GLY A 67 -12.91 -1.61 23.01
C GLY A 67 -14.13 -2.53 22.76
N LEU A 68 -14.01 -3.49 21.84
CA LEU A 68 -15.02 -4.51 21.52
C LEU A 68 -14.52 -5.92 21.85
N VAL A 69 -13.30 -6.26 21.45
CA VAL A 69 -12.71 -7.59 21.63
C VAL A 69 -11.17 -7.51 21.65
N GLU A 70 -10.55 -8.15 22.63
CA GLU A 70 -9.10 -8.31 22.71
C GLU A 70 -8.69 -9.72 22.24
N LEU A 71 -7.51 -9.82 21.62
CA LEU A 71 -7.01 -11.10 21.10
C LEU A 71 -6.75 -12.11 22.24
N SER A 72 -6.14 -11.66 23.34
CA SER A 72 -5.84 -12.49 24.52
C SER A 72 -7.10 -13.13 25.10
N ASP A 73 -8.16 -12.34 25.26
CA ASP A 73 -9.44 -12.84 25.77
C ASP A 73 -10.03 -13.92 24.87
N ALA A 74 -9.96 -13.73 23.55
CA ALA A 74 -10.41 -14.73 22.59
C ALA A 74 -9.56 -16.02 22.63
N MET A 75 -8.25 -15.90 22.81
CA MET A 75 -7.35 -17.05 22.97
C MET A 75 -7.68 -17.84 24.24
N ASP A 76 -7.86 -17.16 25.37
CA ASP A 76 -8.08 -17.79 26.67
C ASP A 76 -9.48 -18.42 26.77
N VAL A 77 -10.53 -17.70 26.35
CA VAL A 77 -11.92 -18.17 26.46
C VAL A 77 -12.21 -19.35 25.54
N TYR A 78 -11.67 -19.33 24.33
CA TYR A 78 -11.97 -20.33 23.29
C TYR A 78 -10.85 -21.34 23.06
N ALA A 79 -9.76 -21.27 23.84
CA ALA A 79 -8.57 -22.09 23.69
C ALA A 79 -8.01 -22.08 22.24
N LEU A 80 -8.01 -20.90 21.61
CA LEU A 80 -7.56 -20.71 20.23
C LEU A 80 -6.10 -20.30 20.19
N GLY A 81 -5.39 -20.74 19.14
CA GLY A 81 -4.09 -20.15 18.80
C GLY A 81 -4.24 -18.72 18.26
N PRO A 82 -3.14 -17.94 18.15
CA PRO A 82 -3.19 -16.52 17.78
C PRO A 82 -3.92 -16.24 16.46
N ASN A 83 -3.68 -17.03 15.42
CA ASN A 83 -4.34 -16.86 14.13
C ASN A 83 -5.84 -17.20 14.19
N GLY A 84 -6.22 -18.24 14.95
CA GLY A 84 -7.63 -18.61 15.14
C GLY A 84 -8.39 -17.56 15.95
N ALA A 85 -7.76 -17.03 17.00
CA ALA A 85 -8.31 -15.93 17.78
C ALA A 85 -8.47 -14.66 16.94
N LEU A 86 -7.53 -14.36 16.05
CA LEU A 86 -7.61 -13.20 15.16
C LEU A 86 -8.80 -13.30 14.19
N VAL A 87 -9.01 -14.48 13.60
CA VAL A 87 -10.20 -14.76 12.77
C VAL A 87 -11.48 -14.57 13.59
N TYR A 88 -11.52 -15.12 14.81
CA TYR A 88 -12.65 -14.93 15.72
C TYR A 88 -12.92 -13.45 16.02
N CYS A 89 -11.90 -12.63 16.28
CA CYS A 89 -12.06 -11.20 16.51
C CYS A 89 -12.71 -10.49 15.30
N MET A 90 -12.33 -10.87 14.07
CA MET A 90 -12.91 -10.30 12.86
C MET A 90 -14.36 -10.74 12.65
N GLU A 91 -14.69 -12.01 12.91
CA GLU A 91 -16.07 -12.50 12.88
C GLU A 91 -16.94 -11.82 13.96
N TYR A 92 -16.36 -11.58 15.14
CA TYR A 92 -17.03 -10.92 16.24
C TYR A 92 -17.30 -9.44 15.91
N LEU A 93 -16.35 -8.75 15.28
CA LEU A 93 -16.55 -7.41 14.73
C LEU A 93 -17.67 -7.38 13.69
N GLU A 94 -17.69 -8.34 12.75
CA GLU A 94 -18.73 -8.44 11.72
C GLU A 94 -20.12 -8.62 12.32
N LYS A 95 -20.26 -9.50 13.32
CA LYS A 95 -21.53 -9.73 14.03
C LYS A 95 -21.96 -8.49 14.82
N ASN A 96 -21.02 -7.78 15.43
CA ASN A 96 -21.25 -6.59 16.23
C ASN A 96 -20.98 -5.29 15.46
N PHE A 97 -21.23 -5.27 14.14
CA PHE A 97 -20.96 -4.12 13.29
C PHE A 97 -21.65 -2.82 13.73
N ASP A 98 -22.76 -2.89 14.45
CA ASP A 98 -23.43 -1.71 15.01
C ASP A 98 -22.53 -0.96 16.01
N TRP A 99 -21.66 -1.67 16.73
CA TRP A 99 -20.63 -1.05 17.57
C TRP A 99 -19.68 -0.20 16.72
N LEU A 100 -19.21 -0.73 15.59
CA LEU A 100 -18.31 -0.01 14.69
C LEU A 100 -19.02 1.24 14.15
N CYS A 101 -20.29 1.14 13.75
CA CYS A 101 -21.09 2.29 13.31
C CYS A 101 -21.16 3.39 14.39
N GLN A 102 -21.42 3.00 15.65
CA GLN A 102 -21.48 3.95 16.76
C GLN A 102 -20.14 4.64 17.03
N GLN A 103 -19.03 3.92 16.90
CA GLN A 103 -17.70 4.52 17.03
C GLN A 103 -17.38 5.46 15.87
N LEU A 104 -17.69 5.07 14.63
CA LEU A 104 -17.44 5.88 13.44
C LEU A 104 -18.28 7.16 13.40
N GLU A 105 -19.47 7.19 14.02
CA GLU A 105 -20.26 8.42 14.12
C GLU A 105 -19.55 9.50 14.97
N LYS A 106 -18.72 9.11 15.94
CA LYS A 106 -17.95 10.05 16.78
C LYS A 106 -16.87 10.80 16.00
N VAL A 107 -16.39 10.20 14.91
CA VAL A 107 -15.35 10.74 14.02
C VAL A 107 -15.94 11.13 12.66
N ARG A 108 -17.24 11.40 12.61
CA ARG A 108 -17.93 11.79 11.38
C ARG A 108 -17.37 13.09 10.83
N GLY A 109 -17.18 13.14 9.51
CA GLY A 109 -16.60 14.29 8.82
C GLY A 109 -15.06 14.24 8.72
N CYS A 110 -14.40 13.30 9.40
CA CYS A 110 -12.98 13.03 9.22
C CYS A 110 -12.72 12.11 8.03
N TYR A 111 -11.56 12.25 7.40
CA TYR A 111 -11.03 11.23 6.48
C TYR A 111 -10.47 10.07 7.29
N LEU A 112 -10.86 8.84 6.96
CA LEU A 112 -10.53 7.65 7.75
C LEU A 112 -9.27 6.94 7.24
N PHE A 113 -8.40 6.56 8.15
CA PHE A 113 -7.37 5.54 7.93
C PHE A 113 -7.73 4.32 8.79
N ILE A 114 -8.06 3.20 8.15
CA ILE A 114 -8.45 1.97 8.84
C ILE A 114 -7.25 1.03 8.82
N ASP A 115 -6.54 0.95 9.95
CA ASP A 115 -5.40 0.06 10.13
C ASP A 115 -5.90 -1.35 10.41
N CYS A 116 -5.67 -2.27 9.48
CA CYS A 116 -6.23 -3.62 9.55
C CYS A 116 -5.15 -4.66 9.96
N PRO A 117 -5.53 -5.84 10.49
CA PRO A 117 -4.58 -6.84 10.95
C PRO A 117 -3.54 -7.28 9.91
N GLY A 118 -2.38 -7.76 10.36
CA GLY A 118 -1.31 -8.19 9.44
C GLY A 118 -1.59 -9.46 8.63
N GLN A 119 -2.55 -10.28 9.02
CA GLN A 119 -2.67 -11.64 8.51
C GLN A 119 -3.35 -11.65 7.15
N VAL A 120 -2.62 -12.12 6.12
CA VAL A 120 -3.04 -12.03 4.72
C VAL A 120 -4.28 -12.87 4.41
N GLU A 121 -4.49 -13.96 5.16
CA GLU A 121 -5.62 -14.87 5.01
C GLU A 121 -6.96 -14.17 5.25
N LEU A 122 -6.95 -13.08 6.04
CA LEU A 122 -8.13 -12.25 6.28
C LEU A 122 -8.59 -11.47 5.04
N TYR A 123 -7.69 -11.27 4.08
CA TYR A 123 -7.96 -10.50 2.86
C TYR A 123 -8.02 -11.36 1.60
N THR A 124 -7.49 -12.59 1.63
CA THR A 124 -7.49 -13.50 0.47
C THR A 124 -8.62 -14.53 0.49
N HIS A 125 -9.01 -15.05 1.66
CA HIS A 125 -9.97 -16.17 1.75
C HIS A 125 -11.09 -15.95 2.77
N HIS A 126 -10.83 -15.23 3.86
CA HIS A 126 -11.83 -15.03 4.90
C HIS A 126 -12.77 -13.86 4.58
N ALA A 127 -14.08 -14.08 4.67
CA ALA A 127 -15.06 -13.09 4.19
C ALA A 127 -15.30 -11.91 5.16
N SER A 128 -14.95 -12.00 6.44
CA SER A 128 -15.42 -11.00 7.43
C SER A 128 -14.96 -9.57 7.17
N VAL A 129 -13.69 -9.36 6.81
CA VAL A 129 -13.20 -8.01 6.51
C VAL A 129 -13.94 -7.44 5.29
N ARG A 130 -14.06 -8.23 4.21
CA ARG A 130 -14.81 -7.83 3.01
C ARG A 130 -16.26 -7.51 3.35
N ASN A 131 -16.91 -8.32 4.18
CA ASN A 131 -18.31 -8.10 4.57
C ASN A 131 -18.47 -6.81 5.40
N VAL A 132 -17.56 -6.54 6.34
CA VAL A 132 -17.53 -5.28 7.11
C VAL A 132 -17.36 -4.09 6.18
N VAL A 133 -16.39 -4.13 5.27
CA VAL A 133 -16.14 -3.08 4.28
C VAL A 133 -17.35 -2.88 3.36
N SER A 134 -17.95 -3.95 2.85
CA SER A 134 -19.14 -3.89 2.00
C SER A 134 -20.33 -3.24 2.72
N ARG A 135 -20.51 -3.52 4.03
CA ARG A 135 -21.53 -2.85 4.85
C ARG A 135 -21.23 -1.36 5.02
N LEU A 136 -19.98 -0.96 5.23
CA LEU A 136 -19.59 0.46 5.26
C LEU A 136 -19.87 1.15 3.93
N GLN A 137 -19.56 0.53 2.79
CA GLN A 137 -19.87 1.09 1.47
C GLN A 137 -21.38 1.30 1.26
N LYS A 138 -22.21 0.36 1.72
CA LYS A 138 -23.69 0.48 1.70
C LYS A 138 -24.19 1.63 2.57
N LEU A 139 -23.49 1.96 3.65
CA LEU A 139 -23.75 3.14 4.48
C LEU A 139 -23.24 4.46 3.86
N GLY A 140 -22.65 4.42 2.67
CA GLY A 140 -22.22 5.61 1.93
C GLY A 140 -20.74 5.97 2.10
N TYR A 141 -19.96 5.16 2.83
CA TYR A 141 -18.52 5.35 2.94
C TYR A 141 -17.86 5.13 1.58
N ARG A 142 -16.90 5.99 1.23
CA ARG A 142 -16.11 5.94 -0.01
C ARG A 142 -14.69 5.52 0.36
N LEU A 143 -14.40 4.24 0.23
CA LEU A 143 -13.15 3.64 0.68
C LEU A 143 -12.32 3.15 -0.50
N SER A 144 -11.00 3.31 -0.41
CA SER A 144 -10.02 2.60 -1.25
C SER A 144 -9.19 1.64 -0.39
N ALA A 145 -8.75 0.53 -0.95
CA ALA A 145 -7.79 -0.36 -0.30
C ALA A 145 -6.36 0.10 -0.62
N THR A 146 -5.56 0.33 0.41
CA THR A 146 -4.13 0.65 0.29
C THR A 146 -3.36 -0.57 0.76
N HIS A 147 -2.80 -1.33 -0.18
CA HIS A 147 -2.12 -2.60 0.09
C HIS A 147 -0.62 -2.42 0.15
N LEU A 148 -0.06 -2.45 1.36
CA LEU A 148 1.37 -2.27 1.58
C LEU A 148 2.11 -3.61 1.48
N VAL A 149 3.12 -3.61 0.62
CA VAL A 149 4.05 -4.73 0.40
C VAL A 149 5.45 -4.26 0.74
N ASP A 150 6.24 -5.07 1.44
CA ASP A 150 7.62 -4.71 1.81
C ASP A 150 8.56 -4.85 0.60
N SER A 151 9.41 -3.85 0.35
CA SER A 151 10.43 -3.87 -0.72
C SER A 151 11.41 -5.05 -0.59
N HIS A 152 11.58 -5.60 0.62
CA HIS A 152 12.39 -6.80 0.84
C HIS A 152 11.96 -7.98 -0.05
N TYR A 153 10.67 -8.10 -0.41
CA TYR A 153 10.20 -9.19 -1.28
C TYR A 153 10.73 -9.11 -2.71
N CYS A 154 11.20 -7.94 -3.16
CA CYS A 154 11.84 -7.78 -4.48
C CYS A 154 13.25 -8.37 -4.54
N SER A 155 13.85 -8.75 -3.40
CA SER A 155 15.19 -9.35 -3.35
C SER A 155 15.25 -10.78 -3.90
N ASP A 156 14.10 -11.46 -4.00
CA ASP A 156 14.00 -12.84 -4.50
C ASP A 156 12.86 -12.96 -5.52
N PRO A 157 13.12 -13.45 -6.74
CA PRO A 157 12.10 -13.57 -7.79
C PRO A 157 10.89 -14.41 -7.37
N GLY A 158 11.09 -15.48 -6.61
CA GLY A 158 10.02 -16.38 -6.19
C GLY A 158 9.10 -15.73 -5.16
N LYS A 159 9.69 -15.01 -4.20
CA LYS A 159 8.95 -14.16 -3.26
C LYS A 159 8.17 -13.08 -3.98
N PHE A 160 8.78 -12.40 -4.96
CA PHE A 160 8.12 -11.34 -5.71
C PHE A 160 6.90 -11.86 -6.48
N ILE A 161 7.04 -12.96 -7.24
CA ILE A 161 5.89 -13.58 -7.94
C ILE A 161 4.78 -13.99 -6.95
N SER A 162 5.15 -14.55 -5.79
CA SER A 162 4.18 -14.92 -4.75
C SER A 162 3.42 -13.70 -4.21
N VAL A 163 4.10 -12.57 -4.04
CA VAL A 163 3.51 -11.29 -3.63
C VAL A 163 2.57 -10.73 -4.70
N LEU A 164 2.93 -10.83 -5.99
CA LEU A 164 2.07 -10.39 -7.09
C LEU A 164 0.76 -11.19 -7.11
N LEU A 165 0.85 -12.51 -6.99
CA LEU A 165 -0.33 -13.40 -6.93
C LEU A 165 -1.20 -13.11 -5.70
N THR A 166 -0.57 -12.90 -4.54
CA THR A 166 -1.28 -12.56 -3.30
C THR A 166 -1.97 -11.20 -3.41
N SER A 167 -1.31 -10.23 -4.04
CA SER A 167 -1.89 -8.90 -4.29
C SER A 167 -3.09 -9.00 -5.23
N LEU A 168 -2.98 -9.78 -6.31
CA LEU A 168 -4.08 -10.02 -7.25
C LEU A 168 -5.27 -10.72 -6.58
N ALA A 169 -5.01 -11.75 -5.77
CA ALA A 169 -6.03 -12.43 -4.99
C ALA A 169 -6.74 -11.48 -4.02
N THR A 170 -5.98 -10.64 -3.33
CA THR A 170 -6.50 -9.61 -2.40
C THR A 170 -7.36 -8.58 -3.13
N MET A 171 -6.91 -8.10 -4.29
CA MET A 171 -7.66 -7.17 -5.14
C MET A 171 -9.03 -7.73 -5.53
N MET A 172 -9.07 -8.97 -5.99
CA MET A 172 -10.33 -9.63 -6.37
C MET A 172 -11.25 -9.85 -5.17
N HIS A 173 -10.70 -10.23 -4.02
CA HIS A 173 -11.50 -10.58 -2.86
C HIS A 173 -12.06 -9.36 -2.12
N MET A 174 -11.30 -8.25 -2.01
CA MET A 174 -11.72 -7.07 -1.26
C MET A 174 -12.78 -6.21 -1.96
N GLU A 175 -12.94 -6.33 -3.28
CA GLU A 175 -13.93 -5.59 -4.09
C GLU A 175 -13.87 -4.05 -3.88
N LEU A 176 -12.69 -3.53 -3.54
CA LEU A 176 -12.42 -2.10 -3.38
C LEU A 176 -11.53 -1.59 -4.53
N PRO A 177 -11.67 -0.31 -4.91
CA PRO A 177 -10.62 0.37 -5.66
C PRO A 177 -9.29 0.22 -4.91
N HIS A 178 -8.29 -0.36 -5.56
CA HIS A 178 -7.09 -0.89 -4.89
C HIS A 178 -5.83 -0.19 -5.36
N ILE A 179 -5.01 0.25 -4.42
CA ILE A 179 -3.70 0.85 -4.67
C ILE A 179 -2.66 -0.06 -4.00
N ASN A 180 -1.81 -0.71 -4.80
CA ASN A 180 -0.67 -1.42 -4.22
C ASN A 180 0.47 -0.44 -4.00
N VAL A 181 1.14 -0.61 -2.87
CA VAL A 181 2.17 0.29 -2.40
C VAL A 181 3.38 -0.54 -2.03
N LEU A 182 4.52 -0.26 -2.66
CA LEU A 182 5.79 -0.87 -2.31
C LEU A 182 6.43 -0.03 -1.20
N SER A 183 6.33 -0.50 0.03
CA SER A 183 6.84 0.17 1.23
C SER A 183 8.33 -0.05 1.46
N LYS A 184 8.95 0.88 2.20
CA LYS A 184 10.36 0.83 2.62
C LYS A 184 11.34 0.79 1.44
N VAL A 185 11.05 1.54 0.38
CA VAL A 185 11.92 1.56 -0.82
C VAL A 185 13.32 2.09 -0.51
N ASP A 186 13.47 2.88 0.55
CA ASP A 186 14.76 3.35 1.09
C ASP A 186 15.67 2.22 1.59
N LEU A 187 15.10 1.08 1.95
CA LEU A 187 15.83 -0.10 2.41
C LEU A 187 16.07 -1.12 1.29
N ALA A 188 15.48 -0.93 0.10
CA ALA A 188 15.55 -1.89 -1.01
C ALA A 188 17.01 -2.15 -1.43
N GLU A 189 17.84 -1.11 -1.52
CA GLU A 189 19.26 -1.22 -1.84
C GLU A 189 20.08 -1.94 -0.75
N GLN A 190 19.60 -1.93 0.50
CA GLN A 190 20.27 -2.58 1.63
C GLN A 190 19.98 -4.08 1.69
N TYR A 191 18.88 -4.54 1.07
CA TYR A 191 18.46 -5.94 1.08
C TYR A 191 19.16 -6.82 0.05
N GLY A 192 19.96 -6.23 -0.84
CA GLY A 192 20.76 -6.94 -1.84
C GLY A 192 20.88 -6.17 -3.15
N LYS A 193 21.67 -6.69 -4.09
CA LYS A 193 21.63 -6.19 -5.47
C LYS A 193 20.30 -6.62 -6.07
N LEU A 194 19.37 -5.68 -6.23
CA LEU A 194 18.20 -5.89 -7.07
C LEU A 194 18.69 -6.25 -8.49
N HIS A 195 18.06 -7.24 -9.12
CA HIS A 195 18.39 -7.61 -10.50
C HIS A 195 18.13 -6.46 -11.49
N PHE A 196 17.25 -5.52 -11.12
CA PHE A 196 16.82 -4.37 -11.92
C PHE A 196 16.60 -3.13 -11.05
N GLY A 197 16.42 -1.98 -11.70
CA GLY A 197 15.96 -0.77 -11.03
C GLY A 197 14.56 -0.94 -10.42
N LEU A 198 14.20 -0.06 -9.49
CA LEU A 198 12.90 -0.10 -8.81
C LEU A 198 11.72 -0.05 -9.80
N ASP A 199 11.87 0.69 -10.90
CA ASP A 199 10.87 0.84 -11.96
C ASP A 199 10.37 -0.51 -12.50
N TYR A 200 11.27 -1.50 -12.62
CA TYR A 200 10.92 -2.85 -13.04
C TYR A 200 9.92 -3.53 -12.11
N TYR A 201 10.11 -3.37 -10.80
CA TYR A 201 9.25 -3.98 -9.80
C TYR A 201 7.96 -3.17 -9.57
N THR A 202 8.01 -1.84 -9.70
CA THR A 202 6.84 -0.99 -9.54
C THR A 202 5.88 -1.11 -10.71
N ASP A 203 6.40 -1.16 -11.93
CA ASP A 203 5.60 -1.31 -13.15
C ASP A 203 5.35 -2.77 -13.53
N VAL A 204 5.94 -3.71 -12.78
CA VAL A 204 5.80 -5.16 -12.98
C VAL A 204 6.11 -5.51 -14.44
N MET A 205 7.28 -5.10 -14.90
CA MET A 205 7.73 -5.30 -16.28
C MET A 205 8.25 -6.73 -16.47
N ASP A 206 7.97 -7.31 -17.63
CA ASP A 206 8.53 -8.57 -18.16
C ASP A 206 8.90 -9.62 -17.09
N LEU A 207 7.88 -10.27 -16.53
CA LEU A 207 8.01 -11.33 -15.52
C LEU A 207 8.55 -12.63 -16.11
N SER A 208 8.56 -12.78 -17.45
CA SER A 208 9.14 -13.93 -18.12
C SER A 208 10.63 -14.08 -17.80
N PHE A 209 11.34 -12.95 -17.65
CA PHE A 209 12.72 -12.93 -17.20
C PHE A 209 12.89 -13.50 -15.77
N LEU A 210 12.00 -13.16 -14.84
CA LEU A 210 12.05 -13.72 -13.48
C LEU A 210 11.81 -15.23 -13.50
N ALA A 211 10.95 -15.73 -14.38
CA ALA A 211 10.74 -17.16 -14.57
C ALA A 211 12.01 -17.88 -15.09
N ASP A 212 12.79 -17.21 -15.94
CA ASP A 212 14.09 -17.71 -16.41
C ASP A 212 15.14 -17.74 -15.30
N VAL A 213 15.25 -16.67 -14.49
CA VAL A 213 16.15 -16.64 -13.32
C VAL A 213 15.80 -17.75 -12.34
N LEU A 214 14.51 -17.99 -12.06
CA LEU A 214 14.09 -19.11 -11.22
C LEU A 214 14.46 -20.47 -11.81
N SER A 215 14.59 -20.58 -13.13
CA SER A 215 14.93 -21.83 -13.81
C SER A 215 16.43 -22.16 -13.76
N GLU A 216 17.27 -21.24 -13.28
CA GLU A 216 18.69 -21.49 -13.00
C GLU A 216 18.90 -22.40 -11.79
N ASP A 217 17.97 -22.36 -10.82
CA ASP A 217 18.00 -23.27 -9.66
C ASP A 217 17.61 -24.70 -10.11
N PRO A 218 18.45 -25.72 -9.84
CA PRO A 218 18.19 -27.11 -10.22
C PRO A 218 16.84 -27.68 -9.74
N ILE A 219 16.34 -27.21 -8.59
CA ILE A 219 15.08 -27.63 -7.99
C ILE A 219 13.90 -26.97 -8.70
N LEU A 220 14.04 -25.68 -9.04
CA LEU A 220 12.96 -24.87 -9.60
C LEU A 220 12.85 -24.99 -11.13
N LYS A 221 13.92 -25.42 -11.81
CA LYS A 221 13.95 -25.69 -13.25
C LYS A 221 12.80 -26.58 -13.74
N LYS A 222 12.40 -27.58 -12.93
CA LYS A 222 11.28 -28.48 -13.29
C LYS A 222 9.92 -27.78 -13.30
N TYR A 223 9.80 -26.61 -12.65
CA TYR A 223 8.58 -25.81 -12.57
C TYR A 223 8.55 -24.64 -13.56
N LYS A 224 9.51 -24.55 -14.50
CA LYS A 224 9.58 -23.46 -15.49
C LYS A 224 8.24 -23.13 -16.15
N LYS A 225 7.57 -24.14 -16.71
CA LYS A 225 6.26 -23.97 -17.36
C LYS A 225 5.17 -23.43 -16.43
N MET A 226 5.23 -23.77 -15.14
CA MET A 226 4.30 -23.27 -14.15
C MET A 226 4.59 -21.80 -13.84
N ASN A 227 5.85 -21.43 -13.64
CA ASN A 227 6.25 -20.06 -13.39
C ASN A 227 5.93 -19.13 -14.57
N GLU A 228 6.15 -19.59 -15.80
CA GLU A 228 5.75 -18.87 -17.03
C GLU A 228 4.23 -18.67 -17.10
N ALA A 229 3.45 -19.70 -16.77
CA ALA A 229 1.99 -19.57 -16.75
C ALA A 229 1.50 -18.60 -15.64
N LEU A 230 2.14 -18.60 -14.47
CA LEU A 230 1.83 -17.66 -13.39
C LEU A 230 2.21 -16.21 -13.76
N ALA A 231 3.37 -16.02 -14.38
CA ALA A 231 3.80 -14.74 -14.94
C ALA A 231 2.81 -14.22 -15.98
N GLY A 232 2.41 -15.08 -16.93
CA GLY A 232 1.43 -14.74 -17.95
C GLY A 232 0.09 -14.29 -17.37
N ILE A 233 -0.41 -14.95 -16.32
CA ILE A 233 -1.64 -14.51 -15.63
C ILE A 233 -1.48 -13.07 -15.09
N ILE A 234 -0.35 -12.74 -14.47
CA ILE A 234 -0.15 -11.42 -13.89
C ILE A 234 -0.07 -10.35 -14.98
N GLU A 235 0.66 -10.63 -16.07
CA GLU A 235 0.84 -9.72 -17.21
C GLU A 235 -0.46 -9.50 -17.99
N ASP A 236 -1.20 -10.58 -18.28
CA ASP A 236 -2.44 -10.55 -19.07
C ASP A 236 -3.49 -9.60 -18.46
N TYR A 237 -3.57 -9.56 -17.13
CA TYR A 237 -4.49 -8.66 -16.45
C TYR A 237 -3.93 -7.24 -16.32
N SER A 238 -2.60 -7.07 -16.26
CA SER A 238 -1.92 -5.77 -16.06
C SER A 238 -2.54 -4.94 -14.91
N LEU A 239 -3.13 -5.62 -13.92
CA LEU A 239 -3.85 -5.01 -12.80
C LEU A 239 -2.93 -4.65 -11.63
N VAL A 240 -1.74 -5.26 -11.59
CA VAL A 240 -0.80 -5.13 -10.49
C VAL A 240 0.29 -4.14 -10.89
N SER A 241 0.25 -2.96 -10.31
CA SER A 241 1.37 -2.03 -10.25
C SER A 241 1.48 -1.46 -8.85
N PHE A 242 2.66 -0.95 -8.50
CA PHE A 242 2.96 -0.43 -7.18
C PHE A 242 3.38 1.03 -7.23
N LEU A 243 2.90 1.81 -6.27
CA LEU A 243 3.48 3.10 -5.96
C LEU A 243 4.63 2.93 -4.96
N PRO A 244 5.82 3.47 -5.23
CA PRO A 244 6.93 3.43 -4.27
C PRO A 244 6.63 4.31 -3.06
N LEU A 245 6.87 3.77 -1.88
CA LEU A 245 6.63 4.42 -0.60
C LEU A 245 7.88 4.42 0.29
N ASN A 246 8.40 5.62 0.53
CA ASN A 246 9.29 5.93 1.65
C ASN A 246 8.53 6.83 2.63
N VAL A 247 8.25 6.32 3.82
CA VAL A 247 7.46 7.04 4.83
C VAL A 247 8.18 8.29 5.36
N GLN A 248 9.51 8.35 5.24
CA GLN A 248 10.30 9.52 5.61
C GLN A 248 10.22 10.63 4.57
N GLU A 249 9.82 10.31 3.34
CA GLU A 249 9.79 11.23 2.21
C GLU A 249 8.36 11.71 1.94
N LYS A 250 8.14 13.02 2.13
CA LYS A 250 6.81 13.62 1.98
C LYS A 250 6.27 13.46 0.56
N GLU A 251 7.11 13.59 -0.46
CA GLU A 251 6.71 13.50 -1.88
C GLU A 251 6.15 12.11 -2.25
N SER A 252 6.79 11.07 -1.74
CA SER A 252 6.34 9.69 -1.90
C SER A 252 4.98 9.47 -1.20
N MET A 253 4.84 9.95 0.04
CA MET A 253 3.56 9.92 0.75
C MET A 253 2.47 10.72 0.02
N TRP A 254 2.79 11.90 -0.52
CA TRP A 254 1.86 12.71 -1.31
C TRP A 254 1.34 11.97 -2.54
N SER A 255 2.23 11.27 -3.23
CA SER A 255 1.88 10.50 -4.42
C SER A 255 0.87 9.40 -4.10
N VAL A 256 1.09 8.66 -2.99
CA VAL A 256 0.15 7.64 -2.52
C VAL A 256 -1.18 8.26 -2.09
N LEU A 257 -1.17 9.35 -1.31
CA LEU A 257 -2.40 10.02 -0.88
C LEU A 257 -3.23 10.52 -2.06
N LYS A 258 -2.59 11.16 -3.05
CA LYS A 258 -3.25 11.65 -4.27
C LYS A 258 -3.84 10.52 -5.09
N ALA A 259 -3.15 9.39 -5.20
CA ALA A 259 -3.67 8.21 -5.87
C ALA A 259 -4.90 7.65 -5.14
N CYS A 260 -4.85 7.53 -3.81
CA CYS A 260 -5.99 7.08 -3.00
C CYS A 260 -7.18 8.04 -3.11
N ASP A 261 -6.96 9.34 -3.02
CA ASP A 261 -7.99 10.38 -3.15
C ASP A 261 -8.67 10.33 -4.53
N LYS A 262 -7.87 10.16 -5.60
CA LYS A 262 -8.40 9.95 -6.96
C LYS A 262 -9.24 8.67 -7.04
N CYS A 263 -8.82 7.61 -6.35
CA CYS A 263 -9.45 6.29 -6.37
C CYS A 263 -10.80 6.27 -5.64
N ASN A 264 -10.87 6.88 -4.45
CA ASN A 264 -12.09 6.96 -3.65
C ASN A 264 -12.99 8.17 -4.02
N GLY A 265 -12.51 9.07 -4.87
CA GLY A 265 -13.25 10.23 -5.38
C GLY A 265 -13.23 11.44 -4.43
N TYR A 266 -12.28 11.51 -3.50
CA TYR A 266 -12.07 12.69 -2.66
C TYR A 266 -11.58 13.86 -3.52
N ILE A 267 -12.27 15.00 -3.43
CA ILE A 267 -11.89 16.24 -4.11
C ILE A 267 -11.38 17.22 -3.06
N PHE A 268 -10.18 17.76 -3.28
CA PHE A 268 -9.57 18.74 -2.39
C PHE A 268 -10.39 20.03 -2.26
N SER A 269 -10.30 20.69 -1.12
CA SER A 269 -10.67 22.09 -0.99
C SER A 269 -9.57 22.98 -1.58
N GLN A 270 -9.94 24.17 -2.08
CA GLN A 270 -8.96 25.14 -2.62
C GLN A 270 -7.86 25.48 -1.60
N SER A 271 -8.19 25.48 -0.30
CA SER A 271 -7.23 25.68 0.78
C SER A 271 -6.28 24.50 0.96
N GLU A 272 -6.75 23.25 0.85
CA GLU A 272 -5.88 22.07 0.90
C GLU A 272 -4.96 22.03 -0.32
N GLU A 273 -5.46 22.35 -1.52
CA GLU A 273 -4.64 22.44 -2.74
C GLU A 273 -3.53 23.48 -2.62
N GLN A 274 -3.83 24.65 -2.07
CA GLN A 274 -2.82 25.70 -1.84
C GLN A 274 -1.76 25.27 -0.80
N HIS A 275 -2.18 24.68 0.33
CA HIS A 275 -1.22 24.17 1.32
C HIS A 275 -0.37 23.03 0.75
N MET A 276 -0.98 22.14 -0.03
CA MET A 276 -0.29 21.06 -0.72
C MET A 276 0.76 21.61 -1.71
N MET A 277 0.40 22.61 -2.50
CA MET A 277 1.31 23.26 -3.45
C MET A 277 2.44 24.01 -2.74
N ASN A 278 2.16 24.68 -1.62
CA ASN A 278 3.18 25.36 -0.82
C ASN A 278 4.16 24.39 -0.15
N LEU A 279 3.68 23.23 0.32
CA LEU A 279 4.52 22.20 0.91
C LEU A 279 5.41 21.51 -0.12
N ALA A 280 4.89 21.24 -1.32
CA ALA A 280 5.67 20.65 -2.42
C ALA A 280 6.76 21.60 -2.95
N MET A 281 6.44 22.88 -3.12
CA MET A 281 7.42 23.89 -3.55
C MET A 281 8.52 24.14 -2.50
N GLY A 282 8.27 23.78 -1.23
CA GLY A 282 9.26 23.81 -0.15
C GLY A 282 10.24 22.63 -0.16
N SER A 283 9.93 21.51 -0.82
CA SER A 283 10.85 20.37 -1.00
C SER A 283 11.63 20.45 -2.31
N ASP A 284 11.06 21.04 -3.37
CA ASP A 284 11.72 21.24 -4.67
C ASP A 284 13.03 22.05 -4.59
N THR A 285 13.14 22.97 -3.63
CA THR A 285 14.37 23.74 -3.39
C THR A 285 15.51 22.92 -2.78
N GLN A 286 15.22 21.79 -2.12
CA GLN A 286 16.23 20.84 -1.65
C GLN A 286 16.54 19.76 -2.69
N SER A 287 15.55 19.35 -3.49
CA SER A 287 15.69 18.31 -4.51
C SER A 287 16.48 18.77 -5.74
N GLN A 288 16.32 20.03 -6.20
CA GLN A 288 17.16 20.58 -7.27
C GLN A 288 18.64 20.68 -6.86
N ASP A 289 18.89 21.01 -5.59
CA ASP A 289 20.24 21.09 -5.01
C ASP A 289 20.87 19.69 -4.83
N ALA A 290 20.06 18.68 -4.49
CA ALA A 290 20.51 17.29 -4.37
C ALA A 290 20.84 16.65 -5.72
N ILE A 291 20.01 16.87 -6.75
CA ILE A 291 20.24 16.39 -8.12
C ILE A 291 21.45 17.11 -8.76
N ALA A 292 21.62 18.41 -8.51
CA ALA A 292 22.80 19.16 -8.95
C ALA A 292 24.09 18.62 -8.31
N ARG A 293 24.09 18.35 -6.99
CA ARG A 293 25.24 17.79 -6.26
C ARG A 293 25.57 16.35 -6.67
N LEU A 294 24.57 15.56 -7.08
CA LEU A 294 24.77 14.21 -7.63
C LEU A 294 25.40 14.25 -9.02
N ARG A 295 24.99 15.18 -9.89
CA ARG A 295 25.61 15.40 -11.21
C ARG A 295 27.07 15.86 -11.08
N GLU A 296 27.36 16.78 -10.17
CA GLU A 296 28.73 17.26 -9.91
C GLU A 296 29.68 16.15 -9.40
N ARG A 297 29.16 15.20 -8.60
CA ARG A 297 29.93 14.03 -8.11
C ARG A 297 30.23 12.99 -9.20
N LEU A 298 29.33 12.85 -10.17
CA LEU A 298 29.50 11.94 -11.29
C LEU A 298 30.47 12.50 -12.34
N GLU A 299 30.52 13.82 -12.52
CA GLU A 299 31.49 14.47 -13.41
C GLU A 299 32.92 14.50 -12.83
N THR A 300 33.06 14.51 -11.50
CA THR A 300 34.37 14.51 -10.82
C THR A 300 34.94 13.12 -10.57
N SER A 301 34.10 12.07 -10.53
CA SER A 301 34.51 10.68 -10.39
C SER A 301 34.55 10.00 -11.76
N GLY A 302 35.59 10.31 -12.54
CA GLY A 302 35.80 9.77 -13.89
C GLY A 302 35.59 8.26 -13.95
N THR A 303 34.43 7.85 -14.49
CA THR A 303 34.16 6.48 -14.90
C THR A 303 33.73 6.54 -16.36
N THR A 304 34.69 6.27 -17.23
CA THR A 304 34.50 6.13 -18.67
C THR A 304 33.48 5.01 -18.91
N CYS A 305 32.30 5.35 -19.40
CA CYS A 305 31.41 4.35 -20.01
C CYS A 305 32.08 3.88 -21.30
N ILE A 306 32.55 2.64 -21.31
CA ILE A 306 32.97 1.95 -22.53
C ILE A 306 31.67 1.56 -23.23
N VAL A 307 31.36 2.28 -24.32
CA VAL A 307 30.39 1.82 -25.31
C VAL A 307 31.21 1.00 -26.29
N GLU A 308 31.06 -0.33 -26.27
CA GLU A 308 31.51 -1.18 -27.37
C GLU A 308 30.47 -1.02 -28.49
N ASP A 309 30.84 -0.26 -29.52
CA ASP A 309 30.12 -0.24 -30.80
C ASP A 309 30.41 -1.56 -31.53
N GLU A 310 29.38 -2.38 -31.75
CA GLU A 310 29.45 -3.55 -32.63
C GLU A 310 29.66 -3.11 -34.09
N GLU A 311 30.70 -3.65 -34.71
CA GLU A 311 31.06 -3.49 -36.11
C GLU A 311 29.94 -3.99 -37.05
N ALA A 312 29.44 -3.09 -37.89
CA ALA A 312 28.80 -3.46 -39.14
C ALA A 312 29.89 -3.76 -40.17
N MET A 313 30.09 -5.04 -40.47
CA MET A 313 30.92 -5.52 -41.58
C MET A 313 30.03 -6.36 -42.51
N ASP A 314 29.42 -5.69 -43.48
CA ASP A 314 28.90 -6.28 -44.71
C ASP A 314 29.03 -5.22 -45.81
N ASP A 315 30.04 -5.36 -46.65
CA ASP A 315 29.94 -5.14 -48.09
C ASP A 315 31.20 -5.72 -48.76
N ILE A 316 30.96 -6.80 -49.52
CA ILE A 316 31.91 -7.47 -50.40
C ILE A 316 31.75 -6.83 -51.78
N ASP A 317 32.85 -6.28 -52.30
CA ASP A 317 33.26 -6.36 -53.72
C ASP A 317 34.79 -6.31 -53.79
#